data_AF-A0A135LER8-F1
#
_entry.id   AF-A0A135LER8-F1
#
_cell.length_a   1.000
_cell.length_b   1.000
_cell.length_c   1.000
_cell.angle_alpha   90.00
_cell.angle_beta   90.00
_cell.angle_gamma   90.00
#
_symmetry.space_group_name_H-M   'P 1'
#
loop_
_entity.id
_entity.type
_entity.pdbx_description
1 polymer ?
#
loop_
_entity_poly.entity_id
_entity_poly.type
_entity_poly.pdbx_seq_one_letter_code
_entity_poly.pdbx_strand_id
1 'polypeptide(L)'
;MAAGLLKPLAVFCSQSQSQRYIKTARNIGDAWRSLAEKPLSKSEEDSVLVETNFDFVLKITNILEERQSEPTIVEMSTHEPSTSLSTAAPTSAEDPRHYRIFADYGTNFIWRDFDDLRPGEGDCMLEAEEVLSTLPSSVLELYNTWVDTYTDNFTERRDKTQNYYADAFLTASEEVAWNVAGFLLAWRITLAPQVASIEYSPGSSKYLLKKGKETSVTLQFLQDQVDILAKGKPVA
;
A
#
# COMPACT_ATOMS: atom_id res chain seq x y z
N MET A 1 -19.49 -2.37 13.80
CA MET A 1 -18.79 -2.98 12.64
C MET A 1 -17.64 -2.11 12.16
N ALA A 2 -17.78 -0.78 12.06
CA ALA A 2 -16.75 0.12 11.53
C ALA A 2 -15.40 0.09 12.28
N ALA A 3 -15.37 0.06 13.61
CA ALA A 3 -14.12 0.00 14.38
C ALA A 3 -13.25 -1.25 14.09
N GLY A 4 -13.85 -2.35 13.60
CA GLY A 4 -13.12 -3.56 13.20
C GLY A 4 -12.29 -3.37 11.93
N LEU A 5 -12.69 -2.43 11.06
CA LEU A 5 -12.06 -2.18 9.76
C LEU A 5 -10.66 -1.56 9.88
N LEU A 6 -10.33 -0.99 11.04
CA LEU A 6 -9.02 -0.41 11.33
C LEU A 6 -8.01 -1.43 11.84
N LYS A 7 -8.45 -2.66 12.19
CA LYS A 7 -7.55 -3.70 12.69
C LYS A 7 -6.37 -3.98 11.76
N PRO A 8 -6.52 -4.06 10.42
CA PRO A 8 -5.39 -4.25 9.52
C PRO A 8 -4.36 -3.12 9.61
N LEU A 9 -4.81 -1.86 9.70
CA LEU A 9 -3.94 -0.71 9.87
C LEU A 9 -3.24 -0.75 11.24
N ALA A 10 -3.95 -1.16 12.30
CA ALA A 10 -3.39 -1.34 13.64
C ALA A 10 -2.30 -2.41 13.66
N VAL A 11 -2.53 -3.55 12.97
CA VAL A 11 -1.54 -4.63 12.82
C VAL A 11 -0.30 -4.12 12.10
N PHE A 12 -0.47 -3.47 10.93
CA PHE A 12 0.62 -2.84 10.20
C PHE A 12 1.40 -1.86 11.07
N CYS A 13 0.72 -1.03 11.87
CA CYS A 13 1.40 -0.12 12.77
C CYS A 13 2.18 -0.84 13.87
N SER A 14 1.57 -1.83 14.53
CA SER A 14 2.20 -2.53 15.66
C SER A 14 3.30 -3.54 15.27
N GLN A 15 3.34 -3.99 14.02
CA GLN A 15 4.28 -5.03 13.59
C GLN A 15 5.69 -4.47 13.40
N SER A 16 6.68 -5.07 14.06
CA SER A 16 8.07 -4.60 14.10
C SER A 16 8.69 -4.40 12.71
N GLN A 17 8.46 -5.34 11.78
CA GLN A 17 8.95 -5.26 10.41
C GLN A 17 8.43 -4.03 9.66
N SER A 18 7.23 -3.57 10.01
CA SER A 18 6.53 -2.49 9.33
C SER A 18 6.87 -1.09 9.86
N GLN A 19 7.52 -0.99 11.02
CA GLN A 19 7.88 0.30 11.64
C GLN A 19 8.72 1.19 10.73
N ARG A 20 9.54 0.60 9.84
CA ARG A 20 10.35 1.33 8.85
C ARG A 20 9.52 2.11 7.83
N TYR A 21 8.28 1.68 7.57
CA TYR A 21 7.40 2.35 6.61
C TYR A 21 6.62 3.49 7.24
N ILE A 22 6.54 3.56 8.56
CA ILE A 22 5.62 4.46 9.26
C ILE A 22 6.38 5.66 9.78
N LYS A 23 5.89 6.85 9.42
CA LYS A 23 6.37 8.12 9.94
C LYS A 23 5.53 8.56 11.14
N THR A 24 4.21 8.48 11.03
CA THR A 24 3.27 8.87 12.09
C THR A 24 1.97 8.12 11.90
N ALA A 25 1.31 7.75 13.00
CA ALA A 25 -0.02 7.15 12.99
C ALA A 25 -0.86 7.71 14.13
N ARG A 26 -2.14 8.03 13.88
CA ARG A 26 -3.06 8.63 14.86
C ARG A 26 -4.44 7.99 14.80
N ASN A 27 -5.08 7.84 15.96
CA ASN A 27 -6.46 7.37 16.15
C ASN A 27 -6.77 5.97 15.60
N ILE A 28 -5.75 5.12 15.43
CA ILE A 28 -5.90 3.72 14.94
C ILE A 28 -6.35 2.76 16.07
N GLY A 29 -6.57 3.28 17.29
CA GLY A 29 -6.96 2.51 18.47
C GLY A 29 -5.78 2.11 19.36
N ASP A 30 -5.99 1.14 20.25
CA ASP A 30 -5.08 0.81 21.37
C ASP A 30 -3.68 0.29 20.98
N ALA A 31 -3.41 0.05 19.70
CA ALA A 31 -2.17 -0.57 19.23
C ALA A 31 -0.96 0.38 19.06
N TRP A 32 -1.14 1.71 19.19
CA TRP A 32 -0.08 2.68 18.84
C TRP A 32 0.16 3.79 19.87
N ARG A 33 -0.21 3.61 21.15
CA ARG A 33 -0.13 4.66 22.20
C ARG A 33 1.29 5.08 22.63
N SER A 34 2.30 5.02 21.78
CA SER A 34 3.63 5.55 22.09
C SER A 34 4.31 6.15 20.88
N LEU A 35 3.90 7.34 20.47
CA LEU A 35 4.78 8.37 19.88
C LEU A 35 4.04 9.71 19.84
N ALA A 36 4.31 10.53 20.87
CA ALA A 36 4.02 11.96 21.03
C ALA A 36 2.56 12.43 20.82
N GLU A 37 1.82 12.58 21.92
CA GLU A 37 0.56 13.32 21.98
C GLU A 37 0.79 14.80 21.65
N LYS A 38 0.62 15.16 20.39
CA LYS A 38 0.28 16.53 20.02
C LYS A 38 -1.23 16.67 20.17
N PRO A 39 -1.75 17.70 20.88
CA PRO A 39 -3.19 17.84 21.09
C PRO A 39 -3.91 17.92 19.74
N LEU A 40 -4.90 17.03 19.55
CA LEU A 40 -5.72 16.92 18.34
C LEU A 40 -6.69 18.10 18.27
N SER A 41 -6.93 18.59 17.06
CA SER A 41 -8.06 19.47 16.79
C SER A 41 -9.37 18.66 16.73
N LYS A 42 -10.52 19.28 17.03
CA LYS A 42 -11.84 18.61 16.99
C LYS A 42 -12.14 17.89 15.67
N SER A 43 -11.58 18.35 14.55
CA SER A 43 -11.75 17.70 13.24
C SER A 43 -10.88 16.45 13.07
N GLU A 44 -9.85 16.26 13.89
CA GLU A 44 -8.95 15.11 13.82
C GLU A 44 -9.40 13.97 14.74
N GLU A 45 -10.27 14.22 15.73
CA GLU A 45 -10.79 13.20 16.67
C GLU A 45 -11.53 12.07 15.94
N ASP A 46 -12.23 12.38 14.86
CA ASP A 46 -13.04 11.41 14.09
C ASP A 46 -12.30 10.81 12.88
N SER A 47 -10.99 11.06 12.78
CA SER A 47 -10.18 10.65 11.65
C SER A 47 -8.98 9.81 12.06
N VAL A 48 -8.74 8.75 11.30
CA VAL A 48 -7.53 7.95 11.32
C VAL A 48 -6.53 8.53 10.34
N LEU A 49 -5.28 8.69 10.77
CA LEU A 49 -4.19 9.20 9.93
C LEU A 49 -3.01 8.24 9.97
N VAL A 50 -2.49 7.88 8.79
CA VAL A 50 -1.23 7.15 8.62
C VAL A 50 -0.35 7.94 7.66
N GLU A 51 0.77 8.44 8.16
CA GLU A 51 1.85 9.03 7.36
C GLU A 51 2.98 8.01 7.23
N THR A 52 3.49 7.82 6.02
CA THR A 52 4.56 6.87 5.73
C THR A 52 5.91 7.58 5.47
N ASN A 53 7.01 6.82 5.57
CA ASN A 53 8.35 7.31 5.23
C ASN A 53 8.60 7.39 3.72
N PHE A 54 7.66 6.92 2.89
CA PHE A 54 7.69 7.02 1.43
C PHE A 54 6.73 8.10 0.90
N ASP A 55 6.54 9.18 1.67
CA ASP A 55 5.80 10.35 1.20
C ASP A 55 4.34 10.03 0.82
N PHE A 56 3.68 9.21 1.63
CA PHE A 56 2.26 8.88 1.47
C PHE A 56 1.49 9.14 2.75
N VAL A 57 0.32 9.74 2.61
CA VAL A 57 -0.59 10.03 3.72
C VAL A 57 -1.95 9.42 3.39
N LEU A 58 -2.41 8.52 4.26
CA LEU A 58 -3.75 7.97 4.24
C LEU A 58 -4.53 8.59 5.39
N LYS A 59 -5.68 9.19 5.07
CA LYS A 59 -6.62 9.67 6.06
C LYS A 59 -7.98 9.03 5.84
N ILE A 60 -8.57 8.48 6.90
CA ILE A 60 -9.91 7.92 6.85
C ILE A 60 -10.77 8.58 7.90
N THR A 61 -11.84 9.23 7.45
CA THR A 61 -12.77 9.97 8.31
C THR A 61 -14.01 9.14 8.54
N ASN A 62 -14.58 9.24 9.75
CA ASN A 62 -15.90 8.70 10.07
C ASN A 62 -15.96 7.16 10.06
N ILE A 63 -15.00 6.53 10.77
CA ILE A 63 -14.99 5.09 11.09
C ILE A 63 -15.35 4.81 12.57
N LEU A 64 -15.35 5.85 13.41
CA LEU A 64 -15.40 5.72 14.87
C LEU A 64 -16.79 5.92 15.49
N GLU A 65 -17.79 6.45 14.76
CA GLU A 65 -19.10 6.75 15.33
C GLU A 65 -20.26 5.93 14.73
N GLU A 66 -21.19 5.51 15.60
CA GLU A 66 -22.51 4.94 15.24
C GLU A 66 -23.49 6.00 14.70
N ARG A 67 -23.04 7.23 14.41
CA ARG A 67 -23.89 8.27 13.83
C ARG A 67 -24.07 8.03 12.33
N GLN A 68 -25.18 7.38 12.01
CA GLN A 68 -25.63 6.89 10.70
C GLN A 68 -25.81 7.96 9.58
N SER A 69 -25.26 9.17 9.70
CA SER A 69 -25.62 10.29 8.81
C SER A 69 -24.56 10.64 7.77
N GLU A 70 -23.28 10.35 8.02
CA GLU A 70 -22.21 10.69 7.08
C GLU A 70 -21.55 9.42 6.51
N PRO A 71 -21.15 9.41 5.22
CA PRO A 71 -20.40 8.31 4.64
C PRO A 71 -18.96 8.31 5.17
N THR A 72 -18.35 7.12 5.28
CA THR A 72 -16.91 6.98 5.48
C THR A 72 -16.18 7.49 4.25
N ILE A 73 -15.19 8.37 4.43
CA ILE A 73 -14.42 8.99 3.35
C ILE A 73 -12.94 8.66 3.53
N VAL A 74 -12.31 8.22 2.44
CA VAL A 74 -10.87 7.99 2.37
C VAL A 74 -10.23 9.09 1.53
N GLU A 75 -9.27 9.78 2.12
CA GLU A 75 -8.45 10.81 1.47
C GLU A 75 -7.00 10.30 1.39
N MET A 76 -6.37 10.50 0.24
CA MET A 76 -4.97 10.13 0.01
C MET A 76 -4.22 11.32 -0.55
N SER A 77 -3.03 11.56 -0.02
CA SER A 77 -2.16 12.64 -0.49
C SER A 77 -0.70 12.26 -0.38
N THR A 78 0.12 12.95 -1.15
CA THR A 78 1.58 12.95 -1.01
C THR A 78 2.00 14.30 -0.44
N HIS A 79 3.05 14.36 0.39
CA HIS A 79 3.66 15.63 0.71
C HIS A 79 4.47 16.09 -0.50
N GLU A 80 3.81 16.78 -1.44
CA GLU A 80 4.55 17.42 -2.51
C GLU A 80 5.67 18.30 -1.93
N PRO A 81 6.89 18.27 -2.50
CA PRO A 81 7.74 19.43 -2.36
C PRO A 81 7.03 20.56 -3.11
N SER A 82 6.59 21.59 -2.38
CA SER A 82 6.23 22.87 -2.97
C SER A 82 7.46 23.46 -3.65
N THR A 83 7.81 22.94 -4.82
CA THR A 83 8.80 23.52 -5.72
C THR A 83 8.01 24.09 -6.88
N SER A 84 7.64 25.36 -6.71
CA SER A 84 7.53 26.25 -7.86
C SER A 84 8.88 26.22 -8.57
N LEU A 85 8.92 25.73 -9.81
CA LEU A 85 9.98 25.74 -10.85
C LEU A 85 9.96 24.35 -11.53
N SER A 86 9.65 24.16 -12.80
CA SER A 86 9.66 25.07 -13.93
C SER A 86 8.77 24.48 -15.02
N THR A 87 8.16 25.36 -15.81
CA THR A 87 7.53 25.07 -17.10
C THR A 87 8.57 24.50 -18.07
N ALA A 88 8.97 23.25 -17.88
CA ALA A 88 9.39 22.40 -18.98
C ALA A 88 8.10 21.77 -19.50
N ALA A 89 7.67 22.17 -20.69
CA ALA A 89 6.64 21.44 -21.41
C ALA A 89 6.99 19.94 -21.37
N PRO A 90 6.03 19.03 -21.15
CA PRO A 90 6.31 17.61 -21.20
C PRO A 90 6.83 17.31 -22.61
N THR A 91 8.15 17.17 -22.73
CA THR A 91 8.78 16.61 -23.92
C THR A 91 8.33 15.16 -23.95
N SER A 92 7.37 14.88 -24.84
CA SER A 92 6.52 13.68 -24.93
C SER A 92 5.40 13.65 -23.88
N ALA A 93 4.22 14.10 -24.28
CA ALA A 93 2.96 13.78 -23.61
C ALA A 93 2.67 12.29 -23.83
N GLU A 94 3.34 11.42 -23.08
CA GLU A 94 3.02 10.00 -23.10
C GLU A 94 1.73 9.77 -22.32
N ASP A 95 0.82 8.99 -22.90
CA ASP A 95 -0.40 8.59 -22.20
C ASP A 95 -0.03 7.89 -20.88
N PRO A 96 -0.73 8.20 -19.77
CA PRO A 96 -0.54 7.53 -18.50
C PRO A 96 -0.59 6.00 -18.65
N ARG A 97 0.32 5.30 -17.98
CA ARG A 97 0.54 3.85 -18.15
C ARG A 97 -0.16 3.02 -17.08
N HIS A 98 -0.41 1.77 -17.40
CA HIS A 98 -1.09 0.80 -16.53
C HIS A 98 -0.09 -0.23 -16.03
N TYR A 99 -0.13 -0.53 -14.73
CA TYR A 99 0.80 -1.46 -14.09
C TYR A 99 0.09 -2.50 -13.25
N ARG A 100 0.81 -3.56 -12.90
CA ARG A 100 0.39 -4.62 -12.00
C ARG A 100 1.47 -4.79 -10.94
N ILE A 101 1.05 -4.98 -9.69
CA ILE A 101 1.92 -5.23 -8.56
C ILE A 101 1.47 -6.49 -7.86
N PHE A 102 2.30 -7.52 -7.87
CA PHE A 102 2.03 -8.80 -7.24
C PHE A 102 3.35 -9.45 -6.82
N ALA A 103 3.31 -10.33 -5.83
CA ALA A 103 4.50 -11.08 -5.45
C ALA A 103 4.81 -12.15 -6.49
N ASP A 104 6.00 -12.08 -7.07
CA ASP A 104 6.50 -13.08 -8.01
C ASP A 104 7.94 -13.44 -7.65
N TYR A 105 8.10 -14.59 -7.00
CA TYR A 105 9.40 -14.99 -6.49
C TYR A 105 10.38 -15.26 -7.64
N GLY A 106 11.53 -14.58 -7.59
CA GLY A 106 12.58 -14.71 -8.60
C GLY A 106 12.48 -13.71 -9.75
N THR A 107 11.54 -12.77 -9.69
CA THR A 107 11.39 -11.66 -10.63
C THR A 107 11.08 -10.35 -9.90
N ASN A 108 10.88 -9.26 -10.66
CA ASN A 108 10.42 -7.98 -10.11
C ASN A 108 8.92 -8.04 -9.79
N PHE A 109 8.44 -7.29 -8.78
CA PHE A 109 7.02 -7.31 -8.41
C PHE A 109 6.17 -6.30 -9.19
N ILE A 110 6.78 -5.32 -9.85
CA ILE A 110 6.11 -4.32 -10.70
C ILE A 110 6.23 -4.72 -12.16
N TRP A 111 5.08 -4.85 -12.81
CA TRP A 111 4.96 -5.23 -14.21
C TRP A 111 4.11 -4.19 -14.94
N ARG A 112 4.38 -3.98 -16.23
CA ARG A 112 3.44 -3.31 -17.12
C ARG A 112 2.22 -4.19 -17.33
N ASP A 113 1.06 -3.56 -17.50
CA ASP A 113 -0.12 -4.28 -17.96
C ASP A 113 0.13 -4.81 -19.39
N PHE A 114 -0.30 -6.04 -19.66
CA PHE A 114 -0.10 -6.66 -20.97
C PHE A 114 -0.82 -5.89 -22.08
N ASP A 115 -2.00 -5.36 -21.78
CA ASP A 115 -2.82 -4.60 -22.74
C ASP A 115 -2.28 -3.18 -22.96
N ASP A 116 -1.32 -2.75 -22.14
CA ASP A 116 -0.69 -1.43 -22.20
C ASP A 116 0.65 -1.44 -22.93
N LEU A 117 1.12 -2.58 -23.47
CA LEU A 117 2.37 -2.67 -24.25
C LEU A 117 2.23 -1.96 -25.60
N ARG A 118 3.11 -0.98 -25.86
CA ARG A 118 3.14 -0.25 -27.13
C ARG A 118 4.01 -0.99 -28.17
N PRO A 119 3.78 -0.80 -29.48
CA PRO A 119 4.62 -1.40 -30.52
C PRO A 119 6.09 -1.02 -30.36
N GLY A 120 6.97 -2.02 -30.27
CA GLY A 120 8.41 -1.84 -30.11
C GLY A 120 8.90 -1.82 -28.66
N GLU A 121 7.99 -1.88 -27.68
CA GLU A 121 8.35 -2.16 -26.29
C GLU A 121 8.67 -3.65 -26.11
N GLY A 122 9.57 -3.95 -25.18
CA GLY A 122 10.04 -5.31 -24.90
C GLY A 122 9.05 -6.09 -24.03
N ASP A 123 9.56 -6.67 -22.94
CA ASP A 123 8.74 -7.42 -21.98
C ASP A 123 7.90 -6.47 -21.10
N CYS A 124 6.82 -7.01 -20.56
CA CYS A 124 6.02 -6.40 -19.51
C CYS A 124 6.73 -6.37 -18.14
N MET A 125 7.74 -7.22 -17.94
CA MET A 125 8.59 -7.16 -16.74
C MET A 125 9.49 -5.92 -16.83
N LEU A 126 9.40 -5.04 -15.83
CA LEU A 126 10.18 -3.81 -15.76
C LEU A 126 11.15 -3.88 -14.59
N GLU A 127 12.26 -3.17 -14.69
CA GLU A 127 13.05 -2.85 -13.50
C GLU A 127 12.29 -1.81 -12.66
N ALA A 128 12.33 -1.97 -11.34
CA ALA A 128 11.56 -1.10 -10.44
C ALA A 128 11.99 0.37 -10.59
N GLU A 129 13.26 0.62 -10.84
CA GLU A 129 13.86 1.92 -11.11
C GLU A 129 13.21 2.64 -12.30
N GLU A 130 12.81 1.91 -13.34
CA GLU A 130 12.16 2.50 -14.52
C GLU A 130 10.82 3.14 -14.16
N VAL A 131 10.09 2.54 -13.23
CA VAL A 131 8.76 3.03 -12.80
C VAL A 131 8.89 4.06 -11.67
N LEU A 132 9.83 3.84 -10.75
CA LEU A 132 9.93 4.58 -9.49
C LEU A 132 10.91 5.77 -9.53
N SER A 133 11.73 5.91 -10.57
CA SER A 133 12.76 6.97 -10.68
C SER A 133 12.24 8.41 -10.60
N THR A 134 10.96 8.63 -10.91
CA THR A 134 10.29 9.94 -10.84
C THR A 134 9.75 10.25 -9.44
N LEU A 135 9.76 9.27 -8.53
CA LEU A 135 9.30 9.39 -7.16
C LEU A 135 10.49 9.69 -6.23
N PRO A 136 10.24 10.16 -4.99
CA PRO A 136 11.30 10.29 -3.99
C PRO A 136 12.07 8.97 -3.83
N SER A 137 13.40 9.04 -3.65
CA SER A 137 14.27 7.85 -3.56
C SER A 137 13.85 6.89 -2.44
N SER A 138 13.26 7.42 -1.36
CA SER A 138 12.69 6.63 -0.26
C SER A 138 11.60 5.66 -0.72
N VAL A 139 10.88 5.95 -1.81
CA VAL A 139 9.88 5.04 -2.38
C VAL A 139 10.55 3.79 -2.93
N LEU A 140 11.62 3.94 -3.72
CA LEU A 140 12.37 2.82 -4.28
C LEU A 140 13.04 1.98 -3.17
N GLU A 141 13.69 2.64 -2.20
CA GLU A 141 14.33 1.95 -1.08
C GLU A 141 13.34 1.11 -0.25
N LEU A 142 12.17 1.69 0.06
CA LEU A 142 11.13 1.01 0.82
C LEU A 142 10.40 -0.04 -0.01
N TYR A 143 10.24 0.17 -1.32
CA TYR A 143 9.76 -0.86 -2.24
C TYR A 143 10.69 -2.08 -2.29
N ASN A 144 12.00 -1.86 -2.47
CA ASN A 144 12.99 -2.95 -2.50
C ASN A 144 12.97 -3.73 -1.18
N THR A 145 12.91 -3.01 -0.07
CA THR A 145 12.77 -3.63 1.25
C THR A 145 11.50 -4.48 1.40
N TRP A 146 10.39 -4.04 0.81
CA TRP A 146 9.11 -4.77 0.82
C TRP A 146 9.18 -6.05 -0.02
N VAL A 147 9.85 -6.00 -1.17
CA VAL A 147 10.17 -7.17 -2.02
C VAL A 147 11.11 -8.14 -1.30
N ASP A 148 12.18 -7.65 -0.70
CA ASP A 148 13.16 -8.44 0.05
C ASP A 148 12.49 -9.19 1.21
N THR A 149 11.59 -8.52 1.94
CA THR A 149 10.85 -9.14 3.04
C THR A 149 10.04 -10.36 2.58
N TYR A 150 9.37 -10.27 1.43
CA TYR A 150 8.65 -11.41 0.86
C TYR A 150 9.63 -12.51 0.44
N THR A 151 10.70 -12.13 -0.26
CA THR A 151 11.69 -13.04 -0.84
C THR A 151 12.43 -13.83 0.24
N ASP A 152 12.80 -13.18 1.33
CA ASP A 152 13.44 -13.79 2.50
C ASP A 152 12.49 -14.78 3.18
N ASN A 153 11.25 -14.36 3.46
CA ASN A 153 10.24 -15.22 4.09
C ASN A 153 9.91 -16.43 3.22
N PHE A 154 9.73 -16.23 1.91
CA PHE A 154 9.47 -17.31 0.96
C PHE A 154 10.66 -18.28 0.88
N THR A 155 11.90 -17.76 0.82
CA THR A 155 13.13 -18.57 0.79
C THR A 155 13.28 -19.39 2.06
N GLU A 156 13.17 -18.77 3.24
CA GLU A 156 13.28 -19.44 4.53
C GLU A 156 12.23 -20.56 4.66
N ARG A 157 10.99 -20.28 4.25
CA ARG A 157 9.92 -21.29 4.30
C ARG A 157 10.12 -22.40 3.29
N ARG A 158 10.53 -22.09 2.06
CA ARG A 158 10.86 -23.08 1.04
C ARG A 158 11.97 -24.00 1.54
N ASP A 159 13.04 -23.44 2.11
CA ASP A 159 14.18 -24.22 2.58
C ASP A 159 13.76 -25.16 3.72
N LYS A 160 12.87 -24.70 4.62
CA LYS A 160 12.31 -25.52 5.72
C LYS A 160 11.31 -26.59 5.27
N THR A 161 10.43 -26.29 4.30
CA THR A 161 9.26 -27.13 3.99
C THR A 161 9.33 -27.85 2.65
N GLN A 162 10.22 -27.43 1.76
CA GLN A 162 10.32 -27.86 0.36
C GLN A 162 9.00 -27.71 -0.42
N ASN A 163 8.07 -26.86 0.05
CA ASN A 163 6.77 -26.64 -0.55
C ASN A 163 6.69 -25.25 -1.20
N TYR A 164 6.63 -25.22 -2.53
CA TYR A 164 6.52 -24.00 -3.33
C TYR A 164 5.14 -23.34 -3.27
N TYR A 165 4.12 -24.04 -2.76
CA TYR A 165 2.76 -23.54 -2.63
C TYR A 165 2.44 -23.10 -1.19
N ALA A 166 3.44 -23.06 -0.31
CA ALA A 166 3.22 -22.67 1.08
C ALA A 166 3.29 -21.15 1.23
N ASP A 167 2.39 -20.59 2.03
CA ASP A 167 2.29 -19.14 2.27
C ASP A 167 3.62 -18.54 2.72
N ALA A 168 4.08 -17.44 2.11
CA ALA A 168 5.35 -16.84 2.50
C ALA A 168 5.41 -16.49 4.01
N PHE A 169 4.29 -16.07 4.59
CA PHE A 169 4.22 -15.62 5.99
C PHE A 169 3.77 -16.73 6.95
N LEU A 170 4.29 -16.72 8.18
CA LEU A 170 3.97 -17.72 9.20
C LEU A 170 2.64 -17.42 9.88
N THR A 171 2.32 -16.13 10.03
CA THR A 171 1.13 -15.66 10.73
C THR A 171 0.30 -14.74 9.85
N ALA A 172 -1.03 -14.74 10.07
CA ALA A 172 -1.94 -13.81 9.43
C ALA A 172 -1.58 -12.33 9.71
N SER A 173 -1.01 -12.03 10.89
CA SER A 173 -0.59 -10.67 11.23
C SER A 173 0.61 -10.20 10.38
N GLU A 174 1.58 -11.07 10.12
CA GLU A 174 2.71 -10.76 9.24
C GLU A 174 2.25 -10.55 7.80
N GLU A 175 1.38 -11.43 7.30
CA GLU A 175 0.81 -11.30 5.96
C GLU A 175 0.02 -9.99 5.81
N VAL A 176 -0.89 -9.70 6.75
CA VAL A 176 -1.69 -8.47 6.72
C VAL A 176 -0.80 -7.23 6.82
N ALA A 177 0.23 -7.24 7.66
CA ALA A 177 1.17 -6.14 7.74
C ALA A 177 1.90 -5.91 6.39
N TRP A 178 2.34 -6.99 5.73
CA TRP A 178 2.99 -6.92 4.43
C TRP A 178 2.03 -6.48 3.31
N ASN A 179 0.79 -6.97 3.32
CA ASN A 179 -0.27 -6.58 2.38
C ASN A 179 -0.61 -5.09 2.52
N VAL A 180 -0.77 -4.59 3.75
CA VAL A 180 -1.05 -3.17 4.00
C VAL A 180 0.11 -2.30 3.55
N ALA A 181 1.36 -2.70 3.81
CA ALA A 181 2.54 -1.99 3.32
C ALA A 181 2.54 -1.88 1.78
N GLY A 182 2.32 -3.00 1.10
CA GLY A 182 2.25 -3.06 -0.36
C GLY A 182 1.12 -2.24 -0.94
N PHE A 183 -0.05 -2.25 -0.29
CA PHE A 183 -1.21 -1.46 -0.68
C PHE A 183 -0.93 0.06 -0.59
N LEU A 184 -0.28 0.51 0.49
CA LEU A 184 0.10 1.91 0.67
C LEU A 184 1.17 2.34 -0.36
N LEU A 185 2.15 1.48 -0.64
CA LEU A 185 3.14 1.70 -1.71
C LEU A 185 2.46 1.78 -3.09
N ALA A 186 1.56 0.87 -3.40
CA ALA A 186 0.84 0.85 -4.67
C ALA A 186 -0.02 2.11 -4.85
N TRP A 187 -0.67 2.61 -3.80
CA TRP A 187 -1.34 3.91 -3.87
C TRP A 187 -0.39 5.08 -4.08
N ARG A 188 0.77 5.08 -3.41
CA ARG A 188 1.78 6.12 -3.63
C ARG A 188 2.23 6.20 -5.08
N ILE A 189 2.40 5.06 -5.74
CA ILE A 189 2.78 4.99 -7.16
C ILE A 189 1.59 5.41 -8.04
N THR A 190 0.38 4.96 -7.73
CA THR A 190 -0.85 5.31 -8.46
C THR A 190 -1.11 6.82 -8.50
N LEU A 191 -0.72 7.55 -7.46
CA LEU A 191 -0.88 9.01 -7.41
C LEU A 191 0.07 9.77 -8.36
N ALA A 192 1.14 9.13 -8.86
CA ALA A 192 2.07 9.76 -9.78
C ALA A 192 1.38 10.19 -11.09
N PRO A 193 1.75 11.35 -11.70
CA PRO A 193 1.07 11.87 -12.89
C PRO A 193 1.04 10.91 -14.08
N GLN A 194 2.12 10.15 -14.28
CA GLN A 194 2.32 9.23 -15.40
C GLN A 194 1.64 7.87 -15.22
N VAL A 195 1.02 7.61 -14.07
CA VAL A 195 0.36 6.33 -13.76
C VAL A 195 -1.15 6.48 -13.88
N ALA A 196 -1.76 5.69 -14.76
CA ALA A 196 -3.20 5.65 -14.97
C ALA A 196 -3.90 4.82 -13.88
N SER A 197 -3.38 3.63 -13.63
CA SER A 197 -3.88 2.70 -12.61
C SER A 197 -2.87 1.62 -12.29
N ILE A 198 -3.06 0.99 -11.13
CA ILE A 198 -2.31 -0.20 -10.70
C ILE A 198 -3.28 -1.29 -10.31
N GLU A 199 -3.15 -2.50 -10.86
CA GLU A 199 -3.75 -3.70 -10.27
C GLU A 199 -2.81 -4.22 -9.17
N TYR A 200 -3.18 -4.02 -7.91
CA TYR A 200 -2.47 -4.60 -6.77
C TYR A 200 -3.08 -5.95 -6.41
N SER A 201 -2.27 -7.01 -6.39
CA SER A 201 -2.72 -8.38 -6.10
C SER A 201 -1.94 -9.01 -4.96
N PRO A 202 -2.38 -8.85 -3.69
CA PRO A 202 -1.87 -9.63 -2.57
C PRO A 202 -2.52 -11.02 -2.60
N GLY A 203 -1.72 -12.04 -2.95
CA GLY A 203 -2.22 -13.40 -3.13
C GLY A 203 -3.23 -13.51 -4.29
N SER A 204 -4.40 -14.07 -4.02
CA SER A 204 -5.45 -14.32 -5.03
C SER A 204 -6.43 -13.16 -5.24
N SER A 205 -6.43 -12.16 -4.35
CA SER A 205 -7.31 -10.99 -4.45
C SER A 205 -6.72 -9.92 -5.35
N LYS A 206 -7.57 -9.13 -6.02
CA LYS A 206 -7.15 -8.09 -6.96
C LYS A 206 -7.83 -6.75 -6.65
N TYR A 207 -7.05 -5.69 -6.59
CA TYR A 207 -7.53 -4.34 -6.31
C TYR A 207 -7.04 -3.38 -7.39
N LEU A 208 -7.98 -2.86 -8.19
CA LEU A 208 -7.67 -1.86 -9.21
C LEU A 208 -7.63 -0.46 -8.59
N LEU A 209 -6.42 0.03 -8.34
CA LEU A 209 -6.15 1.35 -7.80
C LEU A 209 -6.20 2.38 -8.92
N LYS A 210 -7.09 3.37 -8.77
CA LYS A 210 -7.26 4.47 -9.73
C LYS A 210 -7.68 5.73 -8.98
N LYS A 211 -7.13 6.89 -9.39
CA LYS A 211 -7.52 8.21 -8.87
C LYS A 211 -9.04 8.38 -8.97
N GLY A 212 -9.69 8.80 -7.89
CA GLY A 212 -11.14 8.94 -7.76
C GLY A 212 -11.89 7.68 -7.31
N LYS A 213 -11.20 6.56 -7.04
CA LYS A 213 -11.79 5.31 -6.52
C LYS A 213 -11.25 4.89 -5.15
N GLU A 214 -10.59 5.81 -4.44
CA GLU A 214 -9.87 5.59 -3.20
C GLU A 214 -10.77 4.94 -2.14
N THR A 215 -11.94 5.55 -1.90
CA THR A 215 -12.83 5.12 -0.82
C THR A 215 -13.33 3.69 -1.01
N SER A 216 -13.94 3.36 -2.14
CA SER A 216 -14.51 2.02 -2.34
C SER A 216 -13.45 0.91 -2.31
N VAL A 217 -12.28 1.17 -2.92
CA VAL A 217 -11.22 0.16 -3.04
C VAL A 217 -10.52 -0.06 -1.69
N THR A 218 -10.23 1.01 -0.95
CA THR A 218 -9.61 0.90 0.38
C THR A 218 -10.53 0.22 1.38
N LEU A 219 -11.83 0.54 1.39
CA LEU A 219 -12.77 -0.12 2.30
C LEU A 219 -12.89 -1.62 1.99
N GLN A 220 -12.96 -1.99 0.71
CA GLN A 220 -12.96 -3.40 0.30
C GLN A 220 -11.67 -4.11 0.74
N PHE A 221 -10.51 -3.54 0.43
CA PHE A 221 -9.22 -4.08 0.82
C PHE A 221 -9.12 -4.31 2.33
N LEU A 222 -9.47 -3.29 3.13
CA LEU A 222 -9.43 -3.40 4.59
C LEU A 222 -10.38 -4.47 5.13
N GLN A 223 -11.56 -4.63 4.53
CA GLN A 223 -12.50 -5.67 4.92
C GLN A 223 -11.93 -7.06 4.64
N ASP A 224 -11.30 -7.26 3.49
CA ASP A 224 -10.66 -8.52 3.14
C ASP A 224 -9.48 -8.84 4.09
N GLN A 225 -8.72 -7.83 4.50
CA GLN A 225 -7.67 -8.00 5.51
C GLN A 225 -8.22 -8.34 6.90
N VAL A 226 -9.39 -7.81 7.28
CA VAL A 226 -10.07 -8.21 8.52
C VAL A 226 -10.41 -9.70 8.49
N ASP A 227 -10.84 -10.21 7.33
CA ASP A 227 -11.20 -11.61 7.17
C ASP A 227 -9.96 -12.53 7.25
N ILE A 228 -8.81 -12.10 6.73
CA ILE A 228 -7.52 -12.80 6.90
C ILE A 228 -7.16 -12.89 8.40
N LEU A 229 -7.21 -11.77 9.11
CA LEU A 229 -6.93 -11.73 10.55
C LEU A 229 -7.90 -12.62 11.36
N ALA A 230 -9.18 -12.68 10.97
CA ALA A 230 -10.18 -13.50 11.65
C ALA A 230 -9.96 -15.01 11.44
N LYS A 231 -9.48 -15.41 10.25
CA LYS A 231 -9.19 -16.82 9.93
C LYS A 231 -7.95 -17.35 10.65
N GLY A 232 -7.02 -16.48 11.03
CA GLY A 232 -5.80 -16.84 11.79
C GLY A 232 -4.81 -17.73 11.03
N LYS A 233 -5.06 -18.00 9.74
CA LYS A 233 -4.17 -18.66 8.79
C LYS A 233 -4.10 -17.80 7.53
N PRO A 234 -2.95 -17.76 6.84
CA PRO A 234 -2.84 -17.04 5.58
C PRO A 234 -3.87 -17.51 4.54
N VAL A 235 -4.32 -16.61 3.66
CA VAL A 235 -5.23 -16.99 2.56
C VAL A 235 -4.40 -17.56 1.42
N ALA A 236 -4.60 -18.86 1.17
CA ALA A 236 -4.01 -19.60 0.06
C ALA A 236 -4.53 -19.15 -1.32
#